data_AF-A0A2D0L8L2-F1
#
_entry.id   AF-A0A2D0L8L2-F1
#
_cell.length_a   1.000
_cell.length_b   1.000
_cell.length_c   1.000
_cell.angle_alpha   90.00
_cell.angle_beta   90.00
_cell.angle_gamma   90.00
#
_symmetry.space_group_name_H-M   'P 1'
#
loop_
_entity.id
_entity.type
_entity.pdbx_description
1 polymer ?
#
loop_
_entity_poly.entity_id
_entity_poly.type
_entity_poly.pdbx_seq_one_letter_code
_entity_poly.pdbx_strand_id
1 'polypeptide(L)'
;MNINIQENNISILAGNSRVYLDQEDKIVVEAQLKAFEAALVLAKKIQDKCGQLPRISIAFDHRGIFRLQFLADNLSNSQKRNPRLSQLHTSIVNVFLPIAEKHQISLSEIRVIHEDSARQHLVHILASEEIPEILKQRMVAKSTSDSKPSMSDVSYEEPTQKLTCAAITKEYFEKAAGNNTDTLLEVFFEDCVWSRALAYARGLQLSHMLGVSSAIRLNLVSETGDVSQGDITIA
;
A
#
# COMPACT_ATOMS: atom_id res chain seq x y z
N MET A 1 25.65 -4.25 13.13
CA MET A 1 25.21 -3.14 14.00
C MET A 1 24.01 -3.61 14.80
N ASN A 2 24.03 -3.53 16.13
CA ASN A 2 22.85 -3.78 16.94
C ASN A 2 21.98 -2.52 16.91
N ILE A 3 20.85 -2.57 16.22
CA ILE A 3 19.88 -1.48 16.24
C ILE A 3 19.09 -1.60 17.54
N ASN A 4 19.17 -0.56 18.36
CA ASN A 4 18.33 -0.42 19.54
C ASN A 4 16.99 0.19 19.08
N ILE A 5 16.16 -0.60 18.40
CA ILE A 5 14.81 -0.18 17.99
C ILE A 5 13.99 -0.11 19.28
N GLN A 6 13.77 1.11 19.79
CA GLN A 6 12.78 1.29 20.84
C GLN A 6 11.42 0.88 20.27
N GLU A 7 10.69 0.03 20.98
CA GLU A 7 9.40 -0.52 20.53
C GLU A 7 8.34 0.58 20.27
N ASN A 8 8.58 1.79 20.75
CA ASN A 8 7.78 2.99 20.47
C ASN A 8 7.96 3.54 19.04
N ASN A 9 8.95 3.05 18.29
CA ASN A 9 9.27 3.52 16.94
C ASN A 9 8.84 2.51 15.86
N ILE A 10 7.74 1.80 16.07
CA ILE A 10 7.18 0.85 15.10
C ILE A 10 5.99 1.47 14.38
N SER A 11 6.06 1.49 13.06
CA SER A 11 4.93 1.77 12.16
C SER A 11 4.52 0.47 11.47
N ILE A 12 3.24 0.34 11.10
CA ILE A 12 2.67 -0.88 10.53
C ILE A 12 1.99 -0.60 9.20
N LEU A 13 2.32 -1.39 8.17
CA LEU A 13 1.59 -1.45 6.90
C LEU A 13 0.79 -2.76 6.84
N ALA A 14 -0.53 -2.65 6.99
CA ALA A 14 -1.49 -3.73 7.20
C ALA A 14 -2.13 -4.22 5.88
N GLY A 15 -1.31 -4.63 4.92
CA GLY A 15 -1.79 -5.16 3.65
C GLY A 15 -1.75 -4.16 2.49
N ASN A 16 -1.81 -4.72 1.27
CA ASN A 16 -2.03 -4.00 0.02
C ASN A 16 -3.23 -4.62 -0.69
N SER A 17 -4.43 -4.24 -0.26
CA SER A 17 -5.69 -4.78 -0.82
C SER A 17 -5.95 -4.15 -2.19
N ARG A 18 -6.70 -4.83 -3.06
CA ARG A 18 -7.10 -4.24 -4.36
C ARG A 18 -8.56 -3.86 -4.37
N VAL A 19 -8.87 -2.69 -4.95
CA VAL A 19 -10.24 -2.22 -5.18
C VAL A 19 -10.46 -1.78 -6.62
N TYR A 20 -11.62 -2.10 -7.19
CA TYR A 20 -12.00 -1.68 -8.54
C TYR A 20 -13.53 -1.69 -8.69
N LEU A 21 -14.02 -1.05 -9.76
CA LEU A 21 -15.40 -1.19 -10.19
C LEU A 21 -15.52 -2.34 -11.19
N ASP A 22 -16.51 -3.22 -11.01
CA ASP A 22 -16.83 -4.27 -11.97
C ASP A 22 -17.65 -3.74 -13.16
N GLN A 23 -18.13 -4.64 -14.02
CA GLN A 23 -18.92 -4.28 -15.21
C GLN A 23 -20.29 -3.65 -14.88
N GLU A 24 -20.73 -3.74 -13.64
CA GLU A 24 -22.00 -3.19 -13.14
C GLU A 24 -21.78 -1.96 -12.24
N ASP A 25 -20.59 -1.34 -12.29
CA ASP A 25 -20.17 -0.22 -11.45
C ASP A 25 -20.22 -0.53 -9.93
N LYS A 26 -20.12 -1.80 -9.55
CA LYS A 26 -20.04 -2.21 -8.14
C LYS A 26 -18.60 -2.27 -7.69
N ILE A 27 -18.36 -1.79 -6.47
CA ILE A 27 -17.04 -1.86 -5.83
C ILE A 27 -16.75 -3.30 -5.44
N VAL A 28 -15.71 -3.86 -6.05
CA VAL A 28 -15.11 -5.14 -5.70
C VAL A 28 -13.87 -4.89 -4.84
N VAL A 29 -13.73 -5.68 -3.77
CA VAL A 29 -12.60 -5.60 -2.84
C VAL A 29 -11.91 -6.96 -2.77
N GLU A 30 -10.70 -7.05 -3.32
CA GLU A 30 -9.78 -8.16 -3.11
C GLU A 30 -8.94 -7.85 -1.85
N ALA A 31 -9.52 -8.15 -0.68
CA ALA A 31 -8.93 -7.78 0.61
C ALA A 31 -7.86 -8.78 1.08
N GLN A 32 -6.75 -8.25 1.60
CA GLN A 32 -5.74 -9.03 2.31
C GLN A 32 -6.08 -9.13 3.81
N LEU A 33 -7.17 -9.81 4.13
CA LEU A 33 -7.73 -9.86 5.49
C LEU A 33 -6.81 -10.53 6.51
N LYS A 34 -6.03 -11.55 6.11
CA LYS A 34 -5.08 -12.22 7.01
C LYS A 34 -3.88 -11.34 7.33
N ALA A 35 -3.36 -10.62 6.34
CA ALA A 35 -2.33 -9.61 6.58
C ALA A 35 -2.84 -8.48 7.49
N PHE A 36 -4.06 -8.01 7.24
CA PHE A 36 -4.71 -7.00 8.08
C PHE A 36 -4.87 -7.50 9.53
N GLU A 37 -5.37 -8.72 9.73
CA GLU A 37 -5.52 -9.33 11.05
C GLU A 37 -4.18 -9.46 11.79
N ALA A 38 -3.15 -10.02 11.14
CA ALA A 38 -1.82 -10.15 11.72
C ALA A 38 -1.22 -8.80 12.14
N ALA A 39 -1.41 -7.77 11.31
CA ALA A 39 -0.99 -6.40 11.60
C ALA A 39 -1.70 -5.82 12.83
N LEU A 40 -3.02 -6.02 12.95
CA LEU A 40 -3.79 -5.57 14.12
C LEU A 40 -3.40 -6.33 15.40
N VAL A 41 -3.08 -7.62 15.30
CA VAL A 41 -2.53 -8.40 16.42
C VAL A 41 -1.22 -7.80 16.91
N LEU A 42 -0.30 -7.45 16.01
CA LEU A 42 0.94 -6.78 16.39
C LEU A 42 0.66 -5.39 17.01
N ALA A 43 -0.21 -4.60 16.37
CA ALA A 43 -0.55 -3.27 16.86
C ALA A 43 -1.11 -3.31 18.29
N LYS A 44 -1.97 -4.30 18.58
CA LYS A 44 -2.55 -4.48 19.90
C LYS A 44 -1.51 -4.91 20.93
N LYS A 45 -0.60 -5.82 20.58
CA LYS A 45 0.55 -6.19 21.43
C LYS A 45 1.42 -4.99 21.78
N ILE A 46 1.70 -4.12 20.81
CA ILE A 46 2.48 -2.89 21.04
C ILE A 46 1.68 -1.92 21.93
N GLN A 47 0.39 -1.74 21.67
CA GLN A 47 -0.47 -0.88 22.50
C GLN A 47 -0.53 -1.35 23.95
N ASP A 48 -0.69 -2.66 24.18
CA ASP A 48 -0.79 -3.22 25.53
C ASP A 48 0.53 -3.09 26.28
N LYS A 49 1.67 -3.10 25.58
CA LYS A 49 3.01 -2.96 26.16
C LYS A 49 3.42 -1.51 26.41
N CYS A 50 3.15 -0.62 25.45
CA CYS A 50 3.64 0.75 25.44
C CYS A 50 2.57 1.79 25.83
N GLY A 51 1.31 1.38 25.96
CA GLY A 51 0.16 2.24 26.27
C GLY A 51 -0.32 3.11 25.10
N GLN A 52 0.31 3.01 23.92
CA GLN A 52 -0.02 3.80 22.73
C GLN A 52 -0.13 2.92 21.50
N LEU A 53 -1.17 3.16 20.70
CA LEU A 53 -1.34 2.46 19.43
C LEU A 53 -0.25 2.91 18.45
N PRO A 54 0.51 2.00 17.82
CA PRO A 54 1.46 2.38 16.79
C PRO A 54 0.72 2.99 15.59
N ARG A 55 1.48 3.66 14.72
CA ARG A 55 0.93 4.12 13.45
C ARG A 55 0.53 2.91 12.61
N ILE A 56 -0.75 2.82 12.25
CA ILE A 56 -1.27 1.80 11.34
C ILE A 56 -1.70 2.47 10.04
N SER A 57 -1.24 1.89 8.93
CA SER A 57 -1.62 2.24 7.58
C SER A 57 -2.06 0.98 6.83
N ILE A 58 -3.00 1.11 5.91
CA ILE A 58 -3.35 0.08 4.92
C ILE A 58 -3.20 0.70 3.53
N ALA A 59 -2.66 -0.07 2.59
CA ALA A 59 -2.55 0.33 1.20
C ALA A 59 -3.68 -0.26 0.37
N PHE A 60 -4.12 0.50 -0.63
CA PHE A 60 -5.02 0.04 -1.68
C PHE A 60 -4.39 0.21 -3.06
N ASP A 61 -4.16 -0.90 -3.76
CA ASP A 61 -4.05 -0.91 -5.21
C ASP A 61 -5.46 -0.69 -5.78
N HIS A 62 -5.56 0.05 -6.87
CA HIS A 62 -6.86 0.42 -7.43
C HIS A 62 -6.85 0.57 -8.94
N ARG A 63 -8.01 0.35 -9.55
CA ARG A 63 -8.29 0.70 -10.94
C ARG A 63 -9.26 1.88 -10.97
N GLY A 64 -8.89 2.94 -11.71
CA GLY A 64 -9.63 4.21 -11.74
C GLY A 64 -9.10 5.23 -10.74
N ILE A 65 -9.89 6.25 -10.43
CA ILE A 65 -9.52 7.39 -9.57
C ILE A 65 -10.02 7.14 -8.15
N PHE A 66 -9.10 6.82 -7.24
CA PHE A 66 -9.45 6.38 -5.88
C PHE A 66 -10.30 7.39 -5.12
N ARG A 67 -9.91 8.66 -5.20
CA ARG A 67 -10.57 9.77 -4.49
C ARG A 67 -11.99 10.07 -4.97
N LEU A 68 -12.36 9.58 -6.15
CA LEU A 68 -13.70 9.76 -6.73
C LEU A 68 -14.59 8.53 -6.52
N GLN A 69 -14.00 7.33 -6.49
CA GLN A 69 -14.76 6.08 -6.59
C GLN A 69 -14.86 5.31 -5.27
N PHE A 70 -13.87 5.42 -4.38
CA PHE A 70 -13.74 4.53 -3.23
C PHE A 70 -13.80 5.25 -1.88
N LEU A 71 -14.05 6.56 -1.87
CA LEU A 71 -14.25 7.34 -0.66
C LEU A 71 -15.74 7.49 -0.33
N ALA A 72 -16.05 7.71 0.94
CA ALA A 72 -17.37 8.13 1.36
C ALA A 72 -17.70 9.55 0.85
N ASP A 73 -18.99 9.85 0.77
CA ASP A 73 -19.47 11.17 0.40
C ASP A 73 -19.15 12.23 1.47
N ASN A 74 -19.21 13.50 1.08
CA ASN A 74 -19.10 14.67 1.98
C ASN A 74 -17.78 14.80 2.76
N LEU A 75 -16.70 14.18 2.30
CA LEU A 75 -15.36 14.40 2.86
C LEU A 75 -14.76 15.75 2.45
N SER A 76 -14.09 16.41 3.39
CA SER A 76 -13.28 17.59 3.10
C SER A 76 -12.09 17.25 2.19
N ASN A 77 -11.54 18.26 1.49
CA ASN A 77 -10.34 18.08 0.67
C ASN A 77 -9.14 17.52 1.45
N SER A 78 -9.04 17.83 2.75
CA SER A 78 -7.99 17.29 3.62
C SER A 78 -8.17 15.79 3.86
N GLN A 79 -9.40 15.37 4.18
CA GLN A 79 -9.75 13.96 4.36
C GLN A 79 -9.58 13.16 3.07
N LYS A 80 -9.96 13.73 1.93
CA LYS A 80 -9.75 13.10 0.61
C LYS A 80 -8.28 12.91 0.25
N ARG A 81 -7.35 13.69 0.83
CA ARG A 81 -5.90 13.54 0.59
C ARG A 81 -5.24 12.56 1.55
N ASN A 82 -5.78 12.45 2.77
CA ASN A 82 -5.27 11.59 3.82
C ASN A 82 -6.42 10.81 4.48
N PRO A 83 -7.08 9.91 3.74
CA PRO A 83 -8.27 9.23 4.23
C PRO A 83 -7.93 8.26 5.37
N ARG A 84 -8.92 8.04 6.23
CA ARG A 84 -8.95 6.93 7.19
C ARG A 84 -9.76 5.78 6.63
N LEU A 85 -9.55 4.57 7.15
CA LEU A 85 -10.26 3.39 6.67
C LEU A 85 -11.78 3.52 6.89
N SER A 86 -12.20 4.21 7.96
CA SER A 86 -13.61 4.56 8.20
C SER A 86 -14.21 5.58 7.23
N GLN A 87 -13.38 6.22 6.39
CA GLN A 87 -13.80 7.23 5.41
C GLN A 87 -13.86 6.67 3.99
N LEU A 88 -13.66 5.36 3.81
CA LEU A 88 -13.89 4.71 2.54
C LEU A 88 -15.37 4.45 2.31
N HIS A 89 -15.72 4.10 1.08
CA HIS A 89 -17.08 3.67 0.74
C HIS A 89 -17.51 2.50 1.63
N THR A 90 -18.79 2.48 2.03
CA THR A 90 -19.33 1.52 3.02
C THR A 90 -19.07 0.05 2.63
N SER A 91 -19.10 -0.27 1.34
CA SER A 91 -18.77 -1.62 0.86
C SER A 91 -17.34 -2.05 1.24
N ILE A 92 -16.38 -1.13 1.25
CA ILE A 92 -15.00 -1.39 1.64
C ILE A 92 -14.91 -1.46 3.17
N VAL A 93 -15.52 -0.51 3.87
CA VAL A 93 -15.55 -0.46 5.35
C VAL A 93 -16.04 -1.79 5.93
N ASN A 94 -17.14 -2.32 5.39
CA ASN A 94 -17.77 -3.55 5.87
C ASN A 94 -16.88 -4.80 5.74
N VAL A 95 -15.89 -4.79 4.84
CA VAL A 95 -14.94 -5.89 4.65
C VAL A 95 -13.93 -5.96 5.81
N PHE A 96 -13.47 -4.81 6.30
CA PHE A 96 -12.42 -4.73 7.34
C PHE A 96 -12.98 -4.59 8.76
N LEU A 97 -14.20 -4.07 8.91
CA LEU A 97 -14.82 -3.78 10.20
C LEU A 97 -14.83 -4.98 11.16
N PRO A 98 -15.22 -6.21 10.76
CA PRO A 98 -15.28 -7.34 11.70
C PRO A 98 -13.93 -7.67 12.36
N ILE A 99 -12.83 -7.54 11.61
CA ILE A 99 -11.48 -7.80 12.12
C ILE A 99 -11.03 -6.65 13.03
N ALA A 100 -11.31 -5.42 12.64
CA ALA A 100 -10.98 -4.25 13.44
C ALA A 100 -11.70 -4.24 14.80
N GLU A 101 -13.00 -4.59 14.81
CA GLU A 101 -13.80 -4.75 16.02
C GLU A 101 -13.28 -5.88 16.91
N LYS A 102 -12.95 -7.04 16.33
CA LYS A 102 -12.34 -8.17 17.04
C LYS A 102 -11.09 -7.77 17.82
N HIS A 103 -10.28 -6.87 17.25
CA HIS A 103 -9.05 -6.37 17.88
C HIS A 103 -9.21 -5.05 18.62
N GLN A 104 -10.44 -4.51 18.71
CA GLN A 104 -10.76 -3.25 19.39
C GLN A 104 -9.95 -2.05 18.86
N ILE A 105 -9.65 -2.04 17.56
CA ILE A 105 -8.96 -0.93 16.89
C ILE A 105 -9.96 -0.24 15.98
N SER A 106 -10.24 1.04 16.22
CA SER A 106 -11.15 1.79 15.37
C SER A 106 -10.58 1.97 13.96
N LEU A 107 -11.43 1.80 12.94
CA LEU A 107 -11.07 2.09 11.55
C LEU A 107 -10.69 3.57 11.32
N SER A 108 -11.06 4.47 12.24
CA SER A 108 -10.61 5.88 12.22
C SER A 108 -9.13 6.05 12.53
N GLU A 109 -8.53 5.11 13.26
CA GLU A 109 -7.10 5.15 13.60
C GLU A 109 -6.21 4.69 12.43
N ILE A 110 -6.78 3.90 11.51
CA ILE A 110 -6.07 3.29 10.39
C ILE A 110 -6.04 4.26 9.22
N ARG A 111 -4.84 4.64 8.78
CA ARG A 111 -4.64 5.52 7.62
C ARG A 111 -4.74 4.73 6.33
N VAL A 112 -5.35 5.32 5.31
CA VAL A 112 -5.41 4.74 3.97
C VAL A 112 -4.35 5.39 3.09
N ILE A 113 -3.55 4.55 2.45
CA ILE A 113 -2.58 4.92 1.43
C ILE A 113 -3.13 4.46 0.09
N HIS A 114 -3.19 5.39 -0.87
CA HIS A 114 -3.56 5.12 -2.24
C HIS A 114 -2.66 5.92 -3.18
N GLU A 115 -2.62 5.47 -4.44
CA GLU A 115 -1.57 5.81 -5.40
C GLU A 115 -1.93 6.99 -6.30
N ASP A 116 -3.18 7.49 -6.30
CA ASP A 116 -3.65 8.60 -7.18
C ASP A 116 -2.63 9.73 -7.37
N SER A 117 -2.03 10.23 -6.28
CA SER A 117 -1.05 11.32 -6.34
C SER A 117 0.35 10.86 -6.76
N ALA A 118 0.72 9.63 -6.39
CA ALA A 118 2.03 9.05 -6.68
C ALA A 118 2.13 8.65 -8.16
N ARG A 119 1.06 8.12 -8.77
CA ARG A 119 1.02 7.80 -10.21
C ARG A 119 1.25 9.04 -11.07
N GLN A 120 0.59 10.16 -10.77
CA GLN A 120 0.79 11.41 -11.52
C GLN A 120 2.23 11.94 -11.39
N HIS A 121 2.79 11.89 -10.18
CA HIS A 121 4.16 12.32 -9.92
C HIS A 121 5.17 11.39 -10.61
N LEU A 122 4.95 10.08 -10.60
CA LEU A 122 5.80 9.09 -11.24
C LEU A 122 5.78 9.21 -12.77
N VAL A 123 4.61 9.44 -13.37
CA VAL A 123 4.47 9.76 -14.80
C VAL A 123 5.29 11.01 -15.15
N HIS A 124 5.25 12.04 -14.30
CA HIS A 124 6.05 13.25 -14.50
C HIS A 124 7.56 12.96 -14.39
N ILE A 125 8.03 12.30 -13.32
CA ILE A 125 9.45 11.95 -13.15
C ILE A 125 9.96 11.08 -14.31
N LEU A 126 9.19 10.08 -14.75
CA LEU A 126 9.56 9.23 -15.90
C LEU A 126 9.67 10.00 -17.22
N ALA A 127 8.94 11.12 -17.32
CA ALA A 127 8.98 12.03 -18.45
C ALA A 127 10.06 13.13 -18.31
N SER A 128 10.45 13.51 -17.09
CA SER A 128 11.26 14.69 -16.81
C SER A 128 12.67 14.44 -16.26
N GLU A 129 12.99 13.25 -15.74
CA GLU A 129 14.29 12.96 -15.10
C GLU A 129 15.07 11.81 -15.72
N GLU A 130 16.41 11.88 -15.65
CA GLU A 130 17.34 10.79 -15.94
C GLU A 130 17.27 9.72 -14.85
N ILE A 131 16.15 9.00 -14.77
CA ILE A 131 16.11 7.74 -14.03
C ILE A 131 17.04 6.76 -14.76
N PRO A 132 17.99 6.07 -14.06
CA PRO A 132 18.80 5.05 -14.68
C PRO A 132 17.94 4.06 -15.47
N GLU A 133 18.27 3.85 -16.75
CA GLU A 133 17.43 3.13 -17.71
C GLU A 133 17.03 1.72 -17.23
N ILE A 134 17.89 1.09 -16.41
CA ILE A 134 17.63 -0.20 -15.73
C ILE A 134 16.42 -0.13 -14.78
N LEU A 135 16.21 0.98 -14.08
CA LEU A 135 15.07 1.20 -13.21
C LEU A 135 13.81 1.54 -14.02
N LYS A 136 13.96 2.35 -15.07
CA LYS A 136 12.88 2.71 -15.99
C LYS A 136 12.25 1.48 -16.66
N GLN A 137 13.08 0.58 -17.19
CA GLN A 137 12.63 -0.67 -17.81
C GLN A 137 11.95 -1.65 -16.83
N ARG A 138 12.21 -1.52 -15.52
CA ARG A 138 11.60 -2.37 -14.48
C ARG A 138 10.28 -1.83 -13.96
N MET A 139 10.04 -0.52 -14.09
CA MET A 139 8.80 0.15 -13.66
C MET A 139 7.72 0.14 -14.75
N VAL A 140 8.12 -0.09 -16.01
CA VAL A 140 7.23 -0.12 -17.17
C VAL A 140 7.00 -1.57 -17.60
N ALA A 141 5.76 -2.06 -17.51
CA ALA A 141 5.42 -3.32 -18.18
C ALA A 141 5.30 -3.06 -19.68
N LYS A 142 6.02 -3.83 -20.50
CA LYS A 142 5.68 -3.96 -21.91
C LYS A 142 4.31 -4.63 -22.00
N SER A 143 3.35 -3.95 -22.62
CA SER A 143 2.07 -4.54 -22.99
C SER A 143 2.30 -5.65 -24.02
N THR A 144 2.30 -6.90 -23.60
CA THR A 144 2.06 -8.02 -24.52
C THR A 144 0.56 -8.13 -24.76
N SER A 145 0.02 -7.24 -25.59
CA SER A 145 -1.26 -7.45 -26.25
C SER A 145 -1.31 -6.61 -27.54
N ASP A 146 -0.75 -7.18 -28.60
CA ASP A 146 -1.02 -6.79 -29.99
C ASP A 146 -2.46 -7.15 -30.37
N SER A 147 -3.42 -6.44 -29.80
CA SER A 147 -4.80 -6.49 -30.25
C SER A 147 -5.46 -5.12 -30.04
N LYS A 148 -5.41 -4.31 -31.10
CA LYS A 148 -6.10 -3.03 -31.25
C LYS A 148 -7.61 -3.18 -30.96
N PRO A 149 -8.24 -2.29 -30.18
CA PRO A 149 -9.65 -1.96 -30.38
C PRO A 149 -9.78 -0.80 -31.37
N SER A 150 -10.79 -0.91 -32.24
CA SER A 150 -11.15 0.09 -33.24
C SER A 150 -11.78 1.35 -32.61
N MET A 151 -11.49 2.48 -33.25
CA MET A 151 -11.89 3.86 -32.96
C MET A 151 -13.39 4.08 -32.67
N SER A 152 -13.70 4.85 -31.62
CA SER A 152 -14.55 6.04 -31.72
C SER A 152 -14.60 6.85 -30.41
N ASP A 153 -14.15 8.11 -30.55
CA ASP A 153 -14.53 9.35 -29.87
C ASP A 153 -14.17 9.67 -28.41
N VAL A 154 -13.52 10.83 -28.31
CA VAL A 154 -13.03 11.61 -27.14
C VAL A 154 -11.70 11.11 -26.55
N SER A 155 -10.62 11.53 -27.20
CA SER A 155 -9.22 11.27 -26.85
C SER A 155 -8.80 11.87 -25.51
N TYR A 156 -8.96 11.10 -24.43
CA TYR A 156 -7.89 11.00 -23.44
C TYR A 156 -6.88 10.00 -24.00
N GLU A 157 -5.73 10.48 -24.48
CA GLU A 157 -4.60 9.60 -24.74
C GLU A 157 -4.16 8.99 -23.40
N GLU A 158 -4.68 7.82 -23.07
CA GLU A 158 -4.09 7.00 -22.01
C GLU A 158 -2.63 6.73 -22.39
N PRO A 159 -1.67 7.01 -21.48
CA PRO A 159 -0.28 6.65 -21.73
C PRO A 159 -0.21 5.15 -22.03
N THR A 160 0.25 4.81 -23.24
CA THR A 160 0.42 3.44 -23.76
C THR A 160 1.43 2.59 -22.97
N GLN A 161 2.04 3.16 -21.93
CA GLN A 161 2.88 2.48 -20.95
C GLN A 161 2.10 2.31 -19.65
N LYS A 162 1.58 1.10 -19.41
CA LYS A 162 1.11 0.71 -18.07
C LYS A 162 2.33 0.66 -17.15
N LEU A 163 2.51 1.73 -16.37
CA LEU A 163 3.28 1.66 -15.14
C LEU A 163 2.73 0.49 -14.35
N THR A 164 3.56 -0.52 -14.10
CA THR A 164 3.11 -1.68 -13.34
C THR A 164 2.67 -1.19 -11.97
N CYS A 165 1.49 -1.62 -11.50
CA CYS A 165 1.08 -1.59 -10.10
C CYS A 165 2.06 -2.34 -9.15
N ALA A 166 3.24 -2.74 -9.64
CA ALA A 166 4.39 -3.22 -8.87
C ALA A 166 5.21 -2.07 -8.27
N ALA A 167 4.92 -0.82 -8.62
CA ALA A 167 5.49 0.32 -7.92
C ALA A 167 4.72 0.52 -6.60
N ILE A 168 4.93 -0.36 -5.62
CA ILE A 168 4.92 0.12 -4.23
C ILE A 168 6.03 1.15 -4.20
N THR A 169 5.66 2.41 -4.39
CA THR A 169 6.65 3.46 -4.56
C THR A 169 7.33 3.72 -3.24
N LYS A 170 8.49 4.37 -3.29
CA LYS A 170 9.08 5.04 -2.12
C LYS A 170 8.02 5.75 -1.28
N GLU A 171 7.08 6.45 -1.94
CA GLU A 171 6.02 7.18 -1.24
C GLU A 171 5.07 6.30 -0.43
N TYR A 172 4.88 5.02 -0.79
CA TYR A 172 4.05 4.10 0.00
C TYR A 172 4.68 3.81 1.35
N PHE A 173 5.95 3.43 1.35
CA PHE A 173 6.67 3.11 2.57
C PHE A 173 6.95 4.37 3.40
N GLU A 174 7.26 5.51 2.78
CA GLU A 174 7.40 6.78 3.50
C GLU A 174 6.08 7.25 4.14
N LYS A 175 4.96 7.15 3.42
CA LYS A 175 3.65 7.47 4.01
C LYS A 175 3.26 6.49 5.12
N ALA A 176 3.64 5.22 5.02
CA ALA A 176 3.37 4.24 6.06
C ALA A 176 4.26 4.48 7.30
N ALA A 177 5.56 4.68 7.11
CA ALA A 177 6.52 4.95 8.17
C ALA A 177 6.27 6.30 8.87
N GLY A 178 5.84 7.32 8.11
CA GLY A 178 5.71 8.69 8.58
C GLY A 178 7.04 9.45 8.52
N ASN A 179 7.09 10.61 9.16
CA ASN A 179 8.24 11.53 9.06
C ASN A 179 9.41 11.18 10.02
N ASN A 180 9.39 10.00 10.63
CA ASN A 180 10.39 9.62 11.64
C ASN A 180 11.42 8.67 11.01
N THR A 181 12.65 9.14 10.89
CA THR A 181 13.77 8.42 10.25
C THR A 181 14.25 7.19 11.04
N ASP A 182 13.99 7.14 12.34
CA ASP A 182 14.43 6.03 13.22
C ASP A 182 13.33 4.99 13.49
N THR A 183 12.41 4.82 12.54
CA THR A 183 11.29 3.90 12.67
C THR A 183 11.52 2.57 11.94
N LEU A 184 11.09 1.49 12.58
CA LEU A 184 10.90 0.19 11.94
C LEU A 184 9.50 0.15 11.34
N LEU A 185 9.42 -0.10 10.04
CA LEU A 185 8.17 -0.36 9.34
C LEU A 185 7.95 -1.88 9.24
N GLU A 186 6.98 -2.38 10.00
CA GLU A 186 6.51 -3.76 9.92
C GLU A 186 5.43 -3.84 8.83
N VAL A 187 5.78 -4.47 7.71
CA VAL A 187 4.89 -4.65 6.56
C VAL A 187 4.31 -6.04 6.61
N PHE A 188 2.99 -6.16 6.47
CA PHE A 188 2.28 -7.42 6.38
C PHE A 188 1.62 -7.52 5.01
N PHE A 189 1.95 -8.56 4.25
CA PHE A 189 1.23 -8.92 3.03
C PHE A 189 0.81 -10.38 3.07
N GLU A 190 -0.32 -10.69 2.44
CA GLU A 190 -0.69 -12.09 2.25
C GLU A 190 0.29 -12.78 1.31
N ASP A 191 0.59 -14.03 1.59
CA ASP A 191 1.56 -14.83 0.87
C ASP A 191 1.02 -15.23 -0.51
N CYS A 192 1.50 -14.54 -1.54
CA CYS A 192 1.10 -14.77 -2.93
C CYS A 192 2.29 -14.57 -3.86
N VAL A 193 2.14 -14.93 -5.14
CA VAL A 193 3.23 -14.80 -6.14
C VAL A 193 3.81 -13.39 -6.17
N TRP A 194 2.95 -12.37 -6.09
CA TRP A 194 3.36 -10.97 -6.10
C TRP A 194 4.09 -10.56 -4.83
N SER A 195 3.57 -10.87 -3.64
CA SER A 195 4.19 -10.47 -2.36
C SER A 195 5.49 -11.23 -2.12
N ARG A 196 5.58 -12.50 -2.55
CA ARG A 196 6.85 -13.24 -2.59
C ARG A 196 7.86 -12.57 -3.51
N ALA A 197 7.45 -12.13 -4.70
CA ALA A 197 8.35 -11.43 -5.63
C ALA A 197 8.83 -10.07 -5.07
N LEU A 198 7.98 -9.37 -4.33
CA LEU A 198 8.34 -8.16 -3.59
C LEU A 198 9.31 -8.47 -2.43
N ALA A 199 9.05 -9.56 -1.70
CA ALA A 199 9.83 -10.04 -0.56
C ALA A 199 11.21 -10.54 -0.91
N TYR A 200 11.39 -11.07 -2.13
CA TYR A 200 12.62 -11.69 -2.59
C TYR A 200 13.73 -10.68 -2.93
N ALA A 201 13.87 -9.62 -2.11
CA ALA A 201 14.85 -8.54 -2.17
C ALA A 201 14.56 -7.39 -3.14
N ARG A 202 13.98 -7.60 -4.33
CA ARG A 202 14.03 -6.56 -5.39
C ARG A 202 13.12 -5.34 -5.17
N GLY A 203 11.90 -5.52 -4.63
CA GLY A 203 10.97 -4.42 -4.39
C GLY A 203 11.41 -3.54 -3.21
N LEU A 204 11.75 -4.19 -2.09
CA LEU A 204 12.28 -3.51 -0.89
C LEU A 204 13.63 -2.83 -1.17
N GLN A 205 14.54 -3.51 -1.86
CA GLN A 205 15.82 -2.94 -2.27
C GLN A 205 15.62 -1.74 -3.19
N LEU A 206 14.65 -1.79 -4.11
CA LEU A 206 14.34 -0.66 -4.98
C LEU A 206 13.85 0.54 -4.16
N SER A 207 12.94 0.35 -3.20
CA SER A 207 12.48 1.45 -2.33
C SER A 207 13.63 2.08 -1.54
N HIS A 208 14.57 1.29 -1.04
CA HIS A 208 15.79 1.81 -0.41
C HIS A 208 16.72 2.53 -1.39
N MET A 209 16.93 1.99 -2.60
CA MET A 209 17.67 2.69 -3.66
C MET A 209 17.03 4.03 -4.03
N LEU A 210 15.70 4.15 -3.89
CA LEU A 210 14.96 5.40 -4.06
C LEU A 210 15.01 6.30 -2.82
N GLY A 211 15.63 5.86 -1.72
CA GLY A 211 15.96 6.68 -0.55
C GLY A 211 14.96 6.61 0.61
N VAL A 212 14.24 5.49 0.81
CA VAL A 212 13.47 5.29 2.06
C VAL A 212 14.44 5.15 3.24
N SER A 213 14.30 6.02 4.24
CA SER A 213 15.19 6.11 5.42
C SER A 213 14.83 5.15 6.56
N SER A 214 13.59 4.67 6.62
CA SER A 214 13.13 3.72 7.65
C SER A 214 13.66 2.31 7.42
N ALA A 215 13.94 1.58 8.50
CA ALA A 215 14.19 0.14 8.42
C ALA A 215 12.87 -0.57 8.09
N ILE A 216 12.89 -1.58 7.20
CA ILE A 216 11.68 -2.28 6.77
C ILE A 216 11.82 -3.77 7.07
N ARG A 217 10.79 -4.36 7.70
CA ARG A 217 10.62 -5.81 7.75
C ARG A 217 9.35 -6.19 7.01
N LEU A 218 9.47 -7.10 6.06
CA LEU A 218 8.30 -7.68 5.39
C LEU A 218 7.96 -9.03 6.00
N ASN A 219 6.70 -9.16 6.39
CA ASN A 219 6.11 -10.35 6.95
C ASN A 219 5.07 -10.89 5.95
N LEU A 220 5.23 -12.15 5.55
CA LEU A 220 4.27 -12.83 4.68
C LEU A 220 3.29 -13.61 5.54
N VAL A 221 2.00 -13.46 5.26
CA VAL A 221 0.92 -14.08 6.02
C VAL A 221 0.23 -15.12 5.15
N SER A 222 0.27 -16.37 5.58
CA SER A 222 -0.39 -17.47 4.87
C SER A 222 -1.92 -17.36 4.94
N GLU A 223 -2.60 -18.18 4.13
CA GLU A 223 -4.07 -18.28 4.14
C GLU A 223 -4.64 -18.71 5.49
N THR A 224 -3.87 -19.48 6.28
CA THR A 224 -4.23 -19.89 7.65
C THR A 224 -4.00 -18.79 8.68
N GLY A 225 -3.28 -17.72 8.33
CA GLY A 225 -2.92 -16.62 9.23
C GLY A 225 -1.54 -16.76 9.87
N ASP A 226 -0.77 -17.79 9.53
CA ASP A 226 0.60 -17.96 10.02
C ASP A 226 1.53 -16.91 9.41
N VAL A 227 2.34 -16.28 10.25
CA VAL A 227 3.24 -15.18 9.86
C VAL A 227 4.66 -15.69 9.67
N SER A 228 5.15 -15.64 8.43
CA SER A 228 6.56 -15.81 8.09
C SER A 228 7.26 -14.45 8.16
N GLN A 229 8.03 -14.23 9.23
CA GLN A 229 8.81 -13.01 9.40
C GLN A 229 10.02 -13.00 8.46
N GLY A 230 10.20 -11.90 7.73
CA GLY A 230 11.39 -11.65 6.93
C GLY A 230 12.50 -10.97 7.71
N ASP A 231 13.63 -10.78 7.03
CA ASP A 231 14.77 -10.02 7.56
C ASP A 231 14.48 -8.51 7.60
N ILE A 232 15.14 -7.80 8.51
CA ILE A 232 15.13 -6.34 8.51
C ILE A 232 16.07 -5.85 7.41
N THR A 233 15.53 -5.09 6.47
CA THR A 233 16.31 -4.37 5.46
C THR A 233 16.55 -2.93 5.95
N ILE A 234 17.79 -2.46 5.81
CA ILE A 234 18.24 -1.13 6.24
C ILE A 234 18.86 -0.45 5.00
N ALA A 235 18.70 0.87 4.88
CA ALA A 235 19.36 1.67 3.85
C ALA A 235 20.89 1.69 4.01
#